data_AF-A0A8X6TDK5-F1
#
_entry.id   AF-A0A8X6TDK5-F1
#
_cell.length_a   1.000
_cell.length_b   1.000
_cell.length_c   1.000
_cell.angle_alpha   90.00
_cell.angle_beta   90.00
_cell.angle_gamma   90.00
#
_symmetry.space_group_name_H-M   'P 1'
#
loop_
_entity.id
_entity.type
_entity.pdbx_description
1 polymer ?
#
loop_
_entity_poly.entity_id
_entity_poly.type
_entity_poly.pdbx_seq_one_letter_code
_entity_poly.pdbx_strand_id
1 'polypeptide(L)'
;MEAEDKTKTYVIFYFKYLMYSLLFPTLPNLVSITYSVSCRICCKYIRQLCIKAENCSPKIFTPRIQIGFMKDRKQIIKLAEEIQFVFSQASFIICMANFMSCLSNLSVIIFYMAQNVAPIIIEILFVLSSSLASMLSIFYNAGQIPIELKRFSQILRDLHENRVLSGIAHENSLVERLILDESTFVLSGCDLVLFTRYGILTVFGTILTYGLLILSVDLHQNR
;
A
#
# COMPACT_ATOMS: atom_id res chain seq x y z
N MET A 1 32.00 -43.65 3.46
CA MET A 1 30.96 -43.39 2.45
C MET A 1 29.63 -42.95 3.06
N GLU A 2 29.15 -43.53 4.16
CA GLU A 2 27.83 -43.18 4.74
C GLU A 2 27.76 -41.77 5.39
N ALA A 3 28.88 -41.27 5.94
CA ALA A 3 28.95 -39.93 6.52
C ALA A 3 28.93 -38.82 5.44
N GLU A 4 29.54 -39.06 4.27
CA GLU A 4 29.62 -38.09 3.17
C GLU A 4 28.24 -37.86 2.52
N ASP A 5 27.41 -38.90 2.49
CA ASP A 5 26.04 -38.84 1.96
C ASP A 5 25.08 -38.09 2.91
N LYS A 6 25.27 -38.25 4.22
CA LYS A 6 24.57 -37.46 5.25
C LYS A 6 24.97 -35.99 5.18
N THR A 7 26.26 -35.66 5.04
CA THR A 7 26.72 -34.27 4.90
C THR A 7 26.14 -33.60 3.66
N LYS A 8 26.14 -34.27 2.50
CA LYS A 8 25.50 -33.76 1.28
C LYS A 8 24.01 -33.50 1.48
N THR A 9 23.31 -34.41 2.15
CA THR A 9 21.89 -34.27 2.49
C THR A 9 21.64 -33.06 3.39
N TYR A 10 22.41 -32.88 4.46
CA TYR A 10 22.29 -31.71 5.35
C TYR A 10 22.56 -30.39 4.65
N VAL A 11 23.57 -30.35 3.77
CA VAL A 11 23.87 -29.15 2.97
C VAL A 11 22.71 -28.83 2.03
N ILE A 12 22.14 -29.82 1.35
CA ILE A 12 20.97 -29.63 0.47
C ILE A 12 19.76 -29.10 1.27
N PHE A 13 19.47 -29.67 2.44
CA PHE A 13 18.39 -29.19 3.29
C PHE A 13 18.61 -27.76 3.78
N TYR A 14 19.85 -27.43 4.18
CA TYR A 14 20.20 -26.08 4.61
C TYR A 14 20.03 -25.07 3.46
N PHE A 15 20.54 -25.37 2.27
CA PHE A 15 20.35 -24.51 1.09
C PHE A 15 18.88 -24.38 0.71
N LYS A 16 18.10 -25.47 0.77
CA LYS A 16 16.66 -25.43 0.51
C LYS A 16 15.93 -24.53 1.50
N TYR A 17 16.25 -24.63 2.78
CA TYR A 17 15.69 -23.80 3.84
C TYR A 17 16.08 -22.32 3.64
N LEU A 18 17.36 -22.04 3.38
CA LEU A 18 17.86 -20.69 3.14
C LEU A 18 17.20 -20.06 1.90
N MET A 19 17.06 -20.81 0.81
CA MET A 19 16.35 -20.36 -0.39
C MET A 19 14.87 -20.11 -0.10
N TYR A 20 14.23 -20.95 0.70
CA TYR A 20 12.84 -20.75 1.11
C TYR A 20 12.67 -19.47 1.94
N SER A 21 13.53 -19.24 2.95
CA SER A 21 13.50 -18.04 3.77
C SER A 21 13.79 -16.75 2.98
N LEU A 22 14.71 -16.82 2.01
CA LEU A 22 15.01 -15.70 1.11
C LEU A 22 13.83 -15.37 0.19
N LEU A 23 13.22 -16.40 -0.41
CA LEU A 23 12.07 -16.25 -1.30
C LEU A 23 10.84 -15.73 -0.56
N PHE A 24 10.61 -16.19 0.68
CA PHE A 24 9.53 -15.69 1.54
C PHE A 24 9.93 -15.83 3.02
N PRO A 25 9.88 -14.76 3.84
CA PRO A 25 9.28 -13.46 3.57
C PRO A 25 10.26 -12.35 3.15
N THR A 26 11.57 -12.62 3.03
CA THR A 26 12.59 -11.57 2.92
C THR A 26 12.50 -10.72 1.65
N LEU A 27 12.51 -11.33 0.46
CA LEU A 27 12.40 -10.62 -0.81
C LEU A 27 11.07 -9.84 -0.95
N PRO A 28 9.90 -10.43 -0.66
CA PRO A 28 8.61 -9.71 -0.62
C PRO A 28 8.64 -8.48 0.29
N ASN A 29 9.23 -8.60 1.48
CA ASN A 29 9.32 -7.49 2.43
C ASN A 29 10.25 -6.39 1.92
N LEU A 30 11.37 -6.74 1.29
CA LEU A 30 12.26 -5.75 0.68
C LEU A 30 11.54 -4.95 -0.41
N VAL A 31 10.86 -5.63 -1.33
CA VAL A 31 10.09 -4.98 -2.41
C VAL A 31 8.95 -4.13 -1.85
N SER A 32 8.23 -4.63 -0.84
CA SER A 32 7.18 -3.90 -0.13
C SER A 32 7.70 -2.61 0.50
N ILE A 33 8.89 -2.65 1.12
CA ILE A 33 9.55 -1.47 1.68
C ILE A 33 9.92 -0.48 0.57
N THR A 34 10.55 -0.94 -0.52
CA THR A 34 10.93 -0.07 -1.64
C THR A 34 9.71 0.61 -2.27
N TYR A 35 8.63 -0.13 -2.48
CA TYR A 35 7.36 0.42 -2.97
C TYR A 35 6.77 1.45 -1.99
N SER A 36 6.73 1.11 -0.70
CA SER A 36 6.22 1.97 0.36
C SER A 36 7.02 3.27 0.48
N VAL A 37 8.34 3.20 0.41
CA VAL A 37 9.24 4.37 0.42
C VAL A 37 8.99 5.24 -0.80
N SER A 38 8.88 4.65 -1.99
CA SER A 38 8.56 5.37 -3.23
C SER A 38 7.23 6.14 -3.10
N CYS A 39 6.20 5.48 -2.59
CA CYS A 39 4.90 6.12 -2.33
C CYS A 39 5.01 7.27 -1.31
N ARG A 40 5.78 7.08 -0.23
CA ARG A 40 6.01 8.13 0.78
C ARG A 40 6.72 9.35 0.20
N ILE A 41 7.68 9.15 -0.69
CA ILE A 41 8.37 10.25 -1.37
C ILE A 41 7.36 11.06 -2.19
N CYS A 42 6.49 10.40 -2.96
CA CYS A 42 5.40 11.07 -3.67
C CYS A 42 4.47 11.84 -2.72
N CYS A 43 4.01 11.22 -1.63
CA CYS A 43 3.18 11.90 -0.63
C CYS A 43 3.86 13.14 -0.03
N LYS A 44 5.18 13.08 0.21
CA LYS A 44 5.95 14.21 0.72
C LYS A 44 5.96 15.38 -0.27
N TYR A 45 6.13 15.10 -1.57
CA TYR A 45 6.05 16.14 -2.61
C TYR A 45 4.65 16.77 -2.68
N ILE A 46 3.59 15.96 -2.63
CA ILE A 46 2.21 16.48 -2.62
C ILE A 46 1.99 17.37 -1.40
N ARG A 47 2.40 16.92 -0.22
CA ARG A 47 2.24 17.69 1.03
C ARG A 47 2.99 19.02 0.98
N GLN A 48 4.17 19.06 0.37
CA GLN A 48 4.90 20.33 0.16
C GLN A 48 4.14 21.26 -0.79
N LEU A 49 3.51 20.73 -1.84
CA LEU A 49 2.62 21.53 -2.70
C LEU A 49 1.39 22.04 -1.96
N CYS A 50 0.76 21.22 -1.10
CA CYS A 50 -0.34 21.66 -0.24
C CYS A 50 0.07 22.85 0.62
N ILE A 51 1.20 22.76 1.32
CA ILE A 51 1.72 23.86 2.16
C ILE A 51 1.98 25.12 1.32
N LYS A 52 2.58 24.97 0.13
CA LYS A 52 2.83 26.08 -0.78
C LYS A 52 1.53 26.73 -1.28
N ALA A 53 0.49 25.95 -1.51
CA ALA A 53 -0.83 26.43 -1.91
C ALA A 53 -1.55 27.12 -0.74
N GLU A 54 -1.56 26.52 0.45
CA GLU A 54 -2.16 27.09 1.67
C GLU A 54 -1.56 28.46 2.02
N ASN A 55 -0.25 28.64 1.81
CA ASN A 55 0.44 29.92 2.04
C ASN A 55 0.21 30.96 0.92
N CYS A 56 -0.51 30.61 -0.15
CA CYS A 56 -0.79 31.52 -1.26
C CYS A 56 -2.04 32.35 -0.95
N SER A 57 -1.95 33.68 -1.08
CA SER A 57 -3.14 34.55 -0.97
C SER A 57 -3.97 34.53 -2.26
N PRO A 58 -5.33 34.59 -2.18
CA PRO A 58 -6.19 34.71 -3.36
C PRO A 58 -5.81 35.86 -4.30
N LYS A 59 -5.26 36.96 -3.76
CA LYS A 59 -4.78 38.12 -4.54
C LYS A 59 -3.60 37.76 -5.45
N ILE A 60 -2.67 36.96 -4.93
CA ILE A 60 -1.44 36.54 -5.60
C ILE A 60 -1.67 35.34 -6.53
N PHE A 61 -2.76 34.60 -6.34
CA PHE A 61 -3.13 33.39 -7.10
C PHE A 61 -3.57 33.65 -8.56
N THR A 62 -2.66 34.23 -9.35
CA THR A 62 -2.86 34.57 -10.76
C THR A 62 -2.94 33.32 -11.65
N PRO A 63 -3.49 33.42 -12.88
CA PRO A 63 -3.53 32.30 -13.82
C PRO A 63 -2.15 31.65 -14.07
N ARG A 64 -1.08 32.45 -14.09
CA ARG A 64 0.29 31.93 -14.23
C ARG A 64 0.70 31.02 -13.06
N ILE A 65 0.32 31.40 -11.83
CA ILE A 65 0.59 30.60 -10.64
C ILE A 65 -0.29 29.34 -10.61
N GLN A 66 -1.56 29.46 -10.99
CA GLN A 66 -2.47 28.32 -11.17
C GLN A 66 -1.89 27.27 -12.13
N ILE A 67 -1.44 27.70 -13.31
CA ILE A 67 -0.80 26.81 -14.30
C ILE A 67 0.48 26.17 -13.72
N GLY A 68 1.25 26.91 -12.92
CA GLY A 68 2.41 26.37 -12.20
C GLY A 68 2.05 25.21 -11.27
N PHE A 69 1.05 25.41 -10.40
CA PHE A 69 0.55 24.36 -9.51
C PHE A 69 0.00 23.15 -10.28
N MET A 70 -0.71 23.38 -11.39
CA MET A 70 -1.22 22.30 -12.25
C MET A 70 -0.10 21.52 -12.93
N LYS A 71 0.98 22.19 -13.34
CA LYS A 71 2.17 21.55 -13.90
C LYS A 71 2.87 20.68 -12.85
N ASP A 72 3.04 21.21 -11.64
CA ASP A 72 3.65 20.47 -10.52
C ASP A 72 2.79 19.24 -10.16
N ARG A 73 1.45 19.40 -10.07
CA ARG A 73 0.49 18.30 -9.88
C ARG A 73 0.65 17.22 -10.94
N LYS A 74 0.68 17.61 -12.22
CA LYS A 74 0.82 16.67 -13.34
C LYS A 74 2.13 15.89 -13.28
N GLN A 75 3.22 16.52 -12.86
CA GLN A 75 4.51 15.84 -12.71
C GLN A 75 4.47 14.79 -11.59
N ILE A 76 3.81 15.08 -10.47
CA ILE A 76 3.65 14.10 -9.39
C ILE A 76 2.76 12.93 -9.82
N ILE A 77 1.66 13.20 -10.53
CA ILE A 77 0.80 12.13 -11.05
C ILE A 77 1.60 11.20 -11.96
N LYS A 78 2.42 11.74 -12.87
CA LYS A 78 3.32 10.94 -13.71
C LYS A 78 4.29 10.08 -12.91
N LEU A 79 4.90 10.65 -11.87
CA LEU A 79 5.80 9.89 -10.99
C LEU A 79 5.06 8.74 -10.28
N ALA A 80 3.81 8.98 -9.86
CA ALA A 80 2.98 7.96 -9.23
C ALA A 80 2.53 6.88 -10.23
N GLU A 81 2.23 7.25 -11.47
CA GLU A 81 1.98 6.33 -12.59
C GLU A 81 3.21 5.45 -12.89
N GLU A 82 4.42 6.03 -12.89
CA GLU A 82 5.67 5.27 -13.06
C GLU A 82 5.90 4.28 -11.93
N ILE A 83 5.66 4.69 -10.67
CA ILE A 83 5.73 3.78 -9.51
C ILE A 83 4.72 2.64 -9.67
N GLN A 84 3.47 2.95 -10.05
CA GLN A 84 2.46 1.92 -10.29
C GLN A 84 2.91 0.99 -11.42
N PHE A 85 3.40 1.51 -12.55
CA PHE A 85 3.85 0.70 -13.67
C PHE A 85 4.97 -0.28 -13.27
N VAL A 86 5.96 0.17 -12.50
CA VAL A 86 7.10 -0.66 -12.08
C VAL A 86 6.68 -1.71 -11.04
N PHE A 87 5.84 -1.33 -10.08
CA PHE A 87 5.56 -2.17 -8.91
C PHE A 87 4.19 -2.85 -8.93
N SER A 88 3.34 -2.61 -9.93
CA SER A 88 1.96 -3.11 -10.00
C SER A 88 1.91 -4.64 -9.87
N GLN A 89 2.64 -5.36 -10.71
CA GLN A 89 2.67 -6.83 -10.68
C GLN A 89 3.31 -7.37 -9.40
N ALA A 90 4.44 -6.77 -8.98
CA ALA A 90 5.15 -7.23 -7.80
C ALA A 90 4.33 -7.02 -6.51
N SER A 91 3.74 -5.83 -6.33
CA SER A 91 2.88 -5.52 -5.19
C SER A 91 1.63 -6.40 -5.14
N PHE A 92 1.02 -6.70 -6.29
CA PHE A 92 -0.10 -7.64 -6.37
C PHE A 92 0.29 -9.04 -5.90
N ILE A 93 1.38 -9.61 -6.44
CA ILE A 93 1.86 -10.96 -6.07
C ILE A 93 2.22 -11.00 -4.58
N ILE A 94 2.87 -9.96 -4.06
CA ILE A 94 3.25 -9.87 -2.64
C ILE A 94 2.01 -9.80 -1.75
N CYS A 95 1.02 -8.99 -2.09
CA CYS A 95 -0.24 -8.93 -1.34
C CYS A 95 -0.96 -10.27 -1.33
N MET A 96 -1.04 -10.96 -2.48
CA MET A 96 -1.64 -12.29 -2.56
C MET A 96 -0.86 -13.32 -1.73
N ALA A 97 0.47 -13.35 -1.85
CA ALA A 97 1.31 -14.27 -1.08
C ALA A 97 1.19 -14.04 0.42
N ASN A 98 1.22 -12.78 0.87
CA ASN A 98 1.04 -12.42 2.28
C ASN A 98 -0.36 -12.75 2.78
N PHE A 99 -1.41 -12.53 1.97
CA PHE A 99 -2.78 -12.89 2.34
C PHE A 99 -2.95 -14.41 2.51
N MET A 100 -2.45 -15.20 1.56
CA MET A 100 -2.47 -16.66 1.63
C MET A 100 -1.63 -17.18 2.81
N SER A 101 -0.46 -16.58 3.05
CA SER A 101 0.38 -16.85 4.22
C SER A 101 -0.37 -16.58 5.52
N CYS A 102 -1.12 -15.47 5.62
CA CYS A 102 -1.94 -15.18 6.80
C CYS A 102 -3.01 -16.26 7.05
N LEU A 103 -3.75 -16.68 6.02
CA LEU A 103 -4.76 -17.73 6.16
C LEU A 103 -4.16 -19.08 6.55
N SER A 104 -3.04 -19.46 5.92
CA SER A 104 -2.35 -20.72 6.22
C SER A 104 -1.82 -20.73 7.65
N ASN A 105 -1.09 -19.68 8.06
CA ASN A 105 -0.52 -19.57 9.40
C ASN A 105 -1.61 -19.51 10.49
N LEU A 106 -2.76 -18.88 10.21
CA LEU A 106 -3.89 -18.86 11.14
C LEU A 106 -4.47 -20.27 11.36
N SER A 107 -4.57 -21.06 10.30
CA SER A 107 -5.00 -22.47 10.38
C SER A 107 -4.03 -23.30 11.22
N VAL A 108 -2.72 -23.11 11.00
CA VAL A 108 -1.67 -23.81 11.75
C VAL A 108 -1.66 -23.41 13.22
N ILE A 109 -1.83 -22.12 13.55
CA ILE A 109 -1.96 -21.65 14.93
C ILE A 109 -3.12 -22.36 15.62
N ILE A 110 -4.31 -22.43 15.00
CA ILE A 110 -5.48 -23.10 15.57
C ILE A 110 -5.16 -24.57 15.92
N PHE A 111 -4.51 -25.29 15.01
CA PHE A 111 -4.15 -26.69 15.20
C PHE A 111 -3.07 -26.92 16.28
N TYR A 112 -2.01 -26.12 16.30
CA TYR A 112 -0.86 -26.32 17.20
C TYR A 112 -1.04 -25.67 18.59
N MET A 113 -1.96 -24.73 18.75
CA MET A 113 -2.33 -24.20 20.08
C MET A 113 -2.84 -25.31 21.01
N ALA A 114 -3.50 -26.33 20.47
CA ALA A 114 -3.94 -27.50 21.23
C ALA A 114 -2.78 -28.38 21.73
N GLN A 115 -1.61 -28.33 21.09
CA GLN A 115 -0.45 -29.19 21.39
C GLN A 115 0.64 -28.49 22.22
N ASN A 116 0.45 -27.20 22.55
CA ASN A 116 1.33 -26.39 23.40
C ASN A 116 2.82 -26.35 22.97
N VAL A 117 3.10 -26.35 21.67
CA VAL A 117 4.47 -26.28 21.12
C VAL A 117 4.92 -24.82 20.98
N ALA A 118 5.33 -24.22 22.10
CA ALA A 118 5.70 -22.80 22.21
C ALA A 118 6.66 -22.26 21.12
N PRO A 119 7.78 -22.93 20.75
CA PRO A 119 8.71 -22.35 19.76
C PRO A 119 8.10 -22.25 18.36
N ILE A 120 7.29 -23.22 17.96
CA ILE A 120 6.61 -23.23 16.65
C ILE A 120 5.57 -22.10 16.60
N ILE A 121 4.83 -21.91 17.69
CA ILE A 121 3.81 -20.85 17.78
C ILE A 121 4.46 -19.46 17.64
N ILE A 122 5.60 -19.23 18.29
CA ILE A 122 6.32 -17.95 18.21
C ILE A 122 6.79 -17.67 16.78
N GLU A 123 7.34 -18.67 16.09
CA GLU A 123 7.78 -18.54 14.69
C GLU A 123 6.62 -18.18 13.77
N ILE A 124 5.48 -18.87 13.90
CA ILE A 124 4.30 -18.60 13.08
C ILE A 124 3.74 -17.21 13.34
N LEU A 125 3.66 -16.78 14.60
CA LEU A 125 3.20 -15.43 14.97
C LEU A 125 4.10 -14.34 14.38
N PHE A 126 5.41 -14.57 14.34
CA PHE A 126 6.37 -13.66 13.71
C PHE A 126 6.11 -13.54 12.20
N VAL A 127 5.95 -14.66 11.50
CA VAL A 127 5.67 -14.67 10.05
C VAL A 127 4.32 -14.01 9.76
N LEU A 128 3.29 -14.29 10.56
CA LEU A 128 1.96 -13.68 10.46
C LEU A 128 2.03 -12.15 10.61
N SER A 129 2.71 -11.68 11.67
CA SER A 129 2.87 -10.25 11.95
C SER A 129 3.63 -9.54 10.84
N SER A 130 4.68 -10.17 10.31
CA SER A 130 5.46 -9.60 9.20
C SER A 130 4.64 -9.50 7.90
N SER A 131 3.82 -10.52 7.60
CA SER A 131 2.96 -10.55 6.41
C SER A 131 1.88 -9.47 6.49
N LEU A 132 1.26 -9.31 7.67
CA LEU A 132 0.28 -8.26 7.94
C LEU A 132 0.91 -6.87 7.85
N ALA A 133 2.07 -6.65 8.47
CA ALA A 133 2.77 -5.37 8.44
C ALA A 133 3.17 -4.98 7.01
N SER A 134 3.62 -5.96 6.21
CA SER A 134 3.99 -5.76 4.81
C SER A 134 2.78 -5.34 3.96
N MET A 135 1.65 -6.04 4.08
CA MET A 135 0.40 -5.65 3.41
C MET A 135 -0.05 -4.25 3.86
N LEU A 136 -0.13 -4.02 5.17
CA LEU A 136 -0.51 -2.73 5.74
C LEU A 136 0.32 -1.58 5.17
N SER A 137 1.63 -1.77 5.06
CA SER A 137 2.53 -0.75 4.50
C SER A 137 2.19 -0.44 3.04
N ILE A 138 1.98 -1.45 2.20
CA ILE A 138 1.61 -1.26 0.79
C ILE A 138 0.31 -0.47 0.69
N PHE A 139 -0.76 -0.96 1.33
CA PHE A 139 -2.09 -0.33 1.26
C PHE A 139 -2.11 1.08 1.86
N TYR A 140 -1.44 1.29 2.99
CA TYR A 140 -1.44 2.59 3.68
C TYR A 140 -0.71 3.66 2.86
N ASN A 141 0.50 3.36 2.40
CA ASN A 141 1.32 4.36 1.71
C ASN A 141 0.79 4.63 0.29
N ALA A 142 0.39 3.60 -0.45
CA ALA A 142 -0.22 3.79 -1.77
C ALA A 142 -1.57 4.51 -1.66
N GLY A 143 -2.39 4.16 -0.66
CA GLY A 143 -3.67 4.82 -0.41
C GLY A 143 -3.56 6.25 0.11
N GLN A 144 -2.39 6.70 0.57
CA GLN A 144 -2.20 8.08 1.01
C GLN A 144 -2.03 9.07 -0.16
N ILE A 145 -1.48 8.62 -1.30
CA ILE A 145 -1.30 9.45 -2.51
C ILE A 145 -2.62 10.06 -3.00
N PRO A 146 -3.69 9.28 -3.28
CA PRO A 146 -4.98 9.84 -3.72
C PRO A 146 -5.59 10.81 -2.70
N ILE A 147 -5.42 10.53 -1.40
CA ILE A 147 -5.97 11.36 -0.32
C ILE A 147 -5.30 12.74 -0.32
N GLU A 148 -3.97 12.79 -0.36
CA GLU A 148 -3.24 14.06 -0.37
C GLU A 148 -3.46 14.82 -1.69
N LEU A 149 -3.60 14.12 -2.82
CA LEU A 149 -3.88 14.74 -4.12
C LEU A 149 -5.30 15.37 -4.15
N LYS A 150 -6.28 14.70 -3.53
CA LYS A 150 -7.63 15.25 -3.35
C LYS A 150 -7.61 16.49 -2.45
N ARG A 151 -6.88 16.43 -1.33
CA ARG A 151 -6.68 17.59 -0.44
C ARG A 151 -6.06 18.77 -1.19
N PHE A 152 -5.02 18.52 -1.99
CA PHE A 152 -4.40 19.56 -2.81
C PHE A 152 -5.39 20.21 -3.78
N SER A 153 -6.21 19.39 -4.45
CA SER A 153 -7.22 19.86 -5.39
C SER A 153 -8.29 20.71 -4.70
N GLN A 154 -8.70 20.33 -3.49
CA GLN A 154 -9.62 21.11 -2.65
C GLN A 154 -9.02 22.48 -2.27
N ILE A 155 -7.76 22.52 -1.82
CA ILE A 155 -7.09 23.80 -1.48
C ILE A 155 -7.05 24.74 -2.69
N LEU A 156 -6.70 24.22 -3.88
CA LEU A 156 -6.68 25.03 -5.10
C LEU A 156 -8.08 25.55 -5.48
N ARG A 157 -9.10 24.72 -5.29
CA ARG A 157 -10.50 25.09 -5.53
C ARG A 157 -10.95 26.19 -4.58
N ASP A 158 -10.69 26.07 -3.29
CA ASP A 158 -11.03 27.08 -2.29
C ASP A 158 -10.33 28.42 -2.59
N LEU A 159 -9.06 28.40 -3.00
CA LEU A 159 -8.34 29.60 -3.42
C LEU A 159 -8.96 30.24 -4.67
N HIS A 160 -9.41 29.44 -5.61
CA HIS A 160 -10.06 29.91 -6.83
C HIS A 160 -11.43 30.53 -6.52
N GLU A 161 -12.28 29.83 -5.77
CA GLU A 161 -13.61 30.29 -5.36
C GLU A 161 -13.51 31.62 -4.59
N ASN A 162 -12.58 31.72 -3.62
CA ASN A 162 -12.35 32.98 -2.89
C ASN A 162 -11.91 34.14 -3.78
N ARG A 163 -11.15 33.86 -4.84
CA ARG A 163 -10.70 34.87 -5.80
C ARG A 163 -11.85 35.36 -6.69
N VAL A 164 -12.74 34.44 -7.11
CA VAL A 164 -13.97 34.76 -7.86
C VAL A 164 -14.91 35.59 -6.98
N LEU A 165 -15.17 35.15 -5.74
CA LEU A 165 -16.01 35.88 -4.78
C LEU A 165 -15.48 37.28 -4.47
N SER A 166 -14.16 37.48 -4.50
CA SER A 166 -13.53 38.79 -4.29
C SER A 166 -13.59 39.71 -5.52
N GLY A 167 -14.16 39.26 -6.65
CA GLY A 167 -14.19 40.01 -7.91
C GLY A 167 -12.83 40.17 -8.60
N ILE A 168 -11.82 39.40 -8.18
CA ILE A 168 -10.43 39.50 -8.67
C ILE A 168 -10.21 38.58 -9.89
N ALA A 169 -11.02 37.54 -10.05
CA ALA A 169 -10.95 36.62 -11.17
C ALA A 169 -11.92 37.02 -12.29
N HIS A 170 -11.39 37.17 -13.51
CA HIS A 170 -12.17 37.08 -14.74
C HIS A 170 -12.17 35.60 -15.18
N GLU A 171 -13.32 35.08 -15.61
CA GLU A 171 -13.49 33.69 -16.07
C GLU A 171 -12.37 33.26 -17.03
N ASN A 172 -11.53 32.33 -16.58
CA ASN A 172 -10.62 31.59 -17.44
C ASN A 172 -11.12 30.15 -17.48
N SER A 173 -12.08 29.88 -18.37
CA SER A 173 -12.83 28.63 -18.45
C SER A 173 -11.97 27.36 -18.56
N LEU A 174 -10.76 27.47 -19.14
CA LEU A 174 -9.82 26.35 -19.25
C LEU A 174 -9.13 26.02 -17.92
N VAL A 175 -8.74 27.03 -17.15
CA VAL A 175 -8.06 26.82 -15.86
C VAL A 175 -9.07 26.39 -14.80
N GLU A 176 -10.27 26.95 -14.87
CA GLU A 176 -11.41 26.53 -14.05
C GLU A 176 -11.76 25.06 -14.28
N ARG A 177 -11.88 24.62 -15.55
CA ARG A 177 -12.08 23.19 -15.87
C ARG A 177 -10.97 22.30 -15.31
N LEU A 178 -9.71 22.72 -15.42
CA LEU A 178 -8.56 21.95 -14.92
C LEU A 178 -8.49 21.86 -13.39
N ILE A 179 -8.94 22.90 -12.67
CA ILE A 179 -9.03 22.90 -11.21
C ILE A 179 -10.22 22.07 -10.73
N LEU A 180 -11.34 22.13 -11.45
CA LEU A 180 -12.56 21.37 -11.17
C LEU A 180 -12.44 19.89 -11.57
N ASP A 181 -11.55 19.56 -12.50
CA ASP A 181 -11.29 18.17 -12.90
C ASP A 181 -10.55 17.42 -11.78
N GLU A 182 -11.36 16.76 -10.95
CA GLU A 182 -10.93 15.86 -9.88
C GLU A 182 -10.40 14.57 -10.52
N SER A 183 -9.19 14.61 -11.09
CA SER A 183 -8.53 13.37 -11.53
C SER A 183 -8.27 12.48 -10.30
N THR A 184 -9.15 11.48 -10.12
CA THR A 184 -9.11 10.48 -9.06
C THR A 184 -8.05 9.44 -9.37
N PHE A 185 -6.79 9.85 -9.38
CA PHE A 185 -5.68 8.92 -9.52
C PHE A 185 -5.60 8.03 -8.28
N VAL A 186 -5.90 6.74 -8.42
CA VAL A 186 -5.80 5.72 -7.36
C VAL A 186 -4.80 4.66 -7.80
N LEU A 187 -3.83 4.35 -6.94
CA LEU A 187 -2.85 3.31 -7.24
C LEU A 187 -3.52 1.92 -7.20
N SER A 188 -3.20 1.10 -8.19
CA SER A 188 -3.72 -0.26 -8.31
C SER A 188 -2.61 -1.29 -8.56
N GLY A 189 -2.79 -2.48 -8.01
CA GLY A 189 -2.01 -3.68 -8.34
C GLY A 189 -2.72 -4.47 -9.43
N CYS A 190 -2.08 -4.59 -10.60
CA CYS A 190 -2.59 -5.23 -11.82
C CYS A 190 -3.98 -4.73 -12.27
N ASP A 191 -4.35 -3.49 -11.93
CA ASP A 191 -5.70 -2.94 -12.13
C ASP A 191 -6.84 -3.75 -11.47
N LEU A 192 -6.48 -4.71 -10.62
CA LEU A 192 -7.39 -5.64 -9.93
C LEU A 192 -7.57 -5.25 -8.46
N VAL A 193 -6.50 -4.80 -7.80
CA VAL A 193 -6.51 -4.46 -6.38
C VAL A 193 -6.25 -2.97 -6.20
N LEU A 194 -7.30 -2.22 -5.88
CA LEU A 194 -7.20 -0.82 -5.54
C LEU A 194 -6.58 -0.66 -4.15
N PHE A 195 -5.40 -0.04 -4.08
CA PHE A 195 -4.72 0.21 -2.82
C PHE A 195 -5.33 1.45 -2.14
N THR A 196 -6.48 1.26 -1.50
CA THR A 196 -7.16 2.29 -0.71
C THR A 196 -7.01 2.03 0.78
N ARG A 197 -7.17 3.06 1.62
CA ARG A 197 -7.21 2.88 3.09
C ARG A 197 -8.35 1.96 3.53
N TYR A 198 -9.49 2.00 2.85
CA TYR A 198 -10.61 1.09 3.12
C TYR A 198 -10.28 -0.36 2.74
N GLY A 199 -9.43 -0.57 1.73
CA GLY A 199 -8.91 -1.89 1.37
C GLY A 199 -8.21 -2.60 2.53
N ILE A 200 -7.59 -1.86 3.45
CA ILE A 200 -7.03 -2.42 4.69
C ILE A 200 -8.13 -3.12 5.50
N LEU A 201 -9.25 -2.42 5.74
CA LEU A 201 -10.35 -2.96 6.53
C LEU A 201 -10.96 -4.19 5.85
N THR A 202 -11.10 -4.16 4.52
CA THR A 202 -11.57 -5.32 3.75
C THR A 202 -10.64 -6.51 3.90
N VAL A 203 -9.32 -6.34 3.75
CA VAL A 203 -8.34 -7.42 3.90
C VAL A 203 -8.36 -8.00 5.31
N PHE A 204 -8.36 -7.14 6.35
CA PHE A 204 -8.42 -7.58 7.74
C PHE A 204 -9.72 -8.30 8.07
N GLY A 205 -10.86 -7.76 7.64
CA GLY A 205 -12.16 -8.39 7.81
C GLY A 205 -12.19 -9.77 7.15
N THR A 206 -11.64 -9.88 5.95
CA THR A 206 -11.59 -11.14 5.19
C THR A 206 -10.71 -12.19 5.89
N ILE A 207 -9.51 -11.82 6.35
CA ILE A 207 -8.64 -12.72 7.12
C ILE A 207 -9.34 -13.20 8.39
N LEU A 208 -10.02 -12.29 9.10
CA LEU A 208 -10.74 -12.60 10.33
C LEU A 208 -11.95 -13.50 10.06
N THR A 209 -12.75 -13.22 9.03
CA THR A 209 -13.91 -14.04 8.65
C THR A 209 -13.50 -15.45 8.28
N TYR A 210 -12.49 -15.61 7.41
CA TYR A 210 -12.02 -16.95 7.05
C TYR A 210 -11.35 -17.66 8.23
N GLY A 211 -10.61 -16.93 9.07
CA GLY A 211 -10.07 -17.46 10.31
C GLY A 211 -11.11 -18.04 11.25
N LEU A 212 -12.19 -17.28 11.48
CA LEU A 212 -13.32 -17.73 12.30
C LEU A 212 -14.05 -18.92 11.66
N LEU A 213 -14.17 -18.96 10.34
CA LEU A 213 -14.80 -20.06 9.62
C LEU A 213 -13.97 -21.35 9.73
N ILE A 214 -12.66 -21.25 9.69
CA ILE A 214 -11.76 -22.41 9.90
C ILE A 214 -11.89 -22.91 11.34
N LEU A 215 -11.91 -21.99 12.31
CA LEU A 215 -12.12 -22.33 13.72
C LEU A 215 -13.48 -23.03 13.95
N SER A 216 -14.56 -22.55 13.32
CA SER A 216 -15.89 -23.12 13.50
C SER A 216 -16.01 -24.52 12.89
N VAL A 217 -15.35 -24.77 11.75
CA VAL A 217 -15.26 -26.11 11.15
C VAL A 217 -14.51 -27.09 12.05
N ASP A 218 -13.35 -26.68 12.60
CA ASP A 218 -12.55 -27.53 13.48
C ASP A 218 -13.30 -27.89 14.78
N LEU A 219 -14.01 -26.93 15.37
CA LEU A 219 -14.88 -27.17 16.55
C LEU A 219 -16.03 -28.15 16.26
N HIS A 220 -16.58 -28.14 15.05
CA HIS A 220 -17.64 -29.07 14.64
C HIS A 220 -17.13 -30.49 14.40
N GLN A 221 -15.87 -30.66 14.03
CA GLN A 221 -15.27 -31.96 13.73
C GLN A 221 -14.76 -32.69 15.00
N ASN A 222 -14.51 -31.96 16.08
CA ASN A 222 -14.11 -32.49 17.40
C ASN A 222 -15.27 -32.78 18.37
N ARG A 223 -16.53 -32.81 17.87
CA ARG A 223 -17.74 -33.06 18.67
C ARG A 223 -18.47 -34.30 18.15
#